data_AF-A0AAE1MZL0-F1
#
_entry.id   AF-A0AAE1MZL0-F1
#
_cell.length_a   1.000
_cell.length_b   1.000
_cell.length_c   1.000
_cell.angle_alpha   90.00
_cell.angle_beta   90.00
_cell.angle_gamma   90.00
#
_symmetry.space_group_name_H-M   'P 1'
#
loop_
_entity.id
_entity.type
_entity.pdbx_description
1 polymer ?
#
loop_
_entity_poly.entity_id
_entity_poly.type
_entity_poly.pdbx_seq_one_letter_code
_entity_poly.pdbx_strand_id
1 'polypeptide(L)'
;MPYYGVIEEIWEVDYVKIRFPIFKCKWVNVNNGVWIDRLGFTLVDVNSRSFGDEPFIMADQAKQVFYITDQENKMWSVALQGKRVIDIDEEMNSNYGIPKSTHFSRGLPDMNEEDEADNERGIRSDHQEGIWEDITL
;
A
#
# COMPACT_ATOMS: atom_id res chain seq x y z
N MET A 1 4.17 -10.62 14.98
CA MET A 1 3.63 -10.89 13.63
C MET A 1 2.93 -9.63 13.14
N PRO A 2 3.09 -9.24 11.87
CA PRO A 2 2.33 -8.13 11.29
C PRO A 2 0.86 -8.51 11.10
N TYR A 3 -0.02 -7.50 11.16
CA TYR A 3 -1.44 -7.63 10.80
C TYR A 3 -1.66 -7.07 9.39
N TYR A 4 -2.56 -7.69 8.65
CA TYR A 4 -2.98 -7.27 7.32
C TYR A 4 -4.48 -6.99 7.35
N GLY A 5 -4.90 -5.94 6.68
CA GLY A 5 -6.31 -5.56 6.64
C GLY A 5 -6.59 -4.57 5.54
N VAL A 6 -7.87 -4.22 5.44
CA VAL A 6 -8.38 -3.17 4.56
C VAL A 6 -9.00 -2.10 5.44
N ILE A 7 -8.67 -0.83 5.19
CA ILE A 7 -9.30 0.29 5.88
C ILE A 7 -10.78 0.33 5.45
N GLU A 8 -11.69 0.22 6.42
CA GLU A 8 -13.13 0.41 6.19
C GLU A 8 -13.50 1.88 6.41
N GLU A 9 -12.93 2.51 7.44
CA GLU A 9 -13.26 3.90 7.80
C GLU A 9 -12.00 4.63 8.31
N ILE A 10 -11.93 5.94 8.06
CA ILE A 10 -10.90 6.84 8.57
C ILE A 10 -11.59 7.82 9.52
N TRP A 11 -11.13 7.88 10.75
CA TRP A 11 -11.70 8.70 11.81
C TRP A 11 -10.63 9.67 12.31
N GLU A 12 -11.04 10.85 12.77
CA GLU A 12 -10.19 11.75 13.53
C GLU A 12 -10.69 11.79 14.98
N VAL A 13 -9.82 11.51 15.93
CA VAL A 13 -10.15 11.62 17.34
C VAL A 13 -9.75 13.01 17.82
N ASP A 14 -10.72 13.78 18.33
CA ASP A 14 -10.52 15.15 18.79
C ASP A 14 -10.54 15.25 20.32
N TYR A 15 -9.37 15.41 20.93
CA TYR A 15 -9.22 15.69 22.37
C TYR A 15 -9.07 17.18 22.68
N VAL A 16 -9.61 18.07 21.83
CA VAL A 16 -9.56 19.54 21.89
C VAL A 16 -8.15 20.12 21.69
N LYS A 17 -7.14 19.58 22.38
CA LYS A 17 -5.74 20.01 22.31
C LYS A 17 -4.92 19.20 21.32
N ILE A 18 -5.35 17.98 21.02
CA ILE A 18 -4.63 17.03 20.17
C ILE A 18 -5.67 16.32 19.29
N ARG A 19 -5.37 16.24 18.00
CA ARG A 19 -6.12 15.46 17.03
C ARG A 19 -5.19 14.43 16.42
N PHE A 20 -5.68 13.21 16.26
CA PHE A 20 -4.95 12.17 15.54
C PHE A 20 -5.89 11.28 14.73
N PRO A 21 -5.46 10.86 13.53
CA PRO A 21 -6.23 9.95 12.71
C PRO A 21 -6.12 8.51 13.23
N ILE A 22 -7.25 7.81 13.26
CA ILE A 22 -7.32 6.37 13.49
C ILE A 22 -8.02 5.70 12.30
N PHE A 23 -7.62 4.47 11.99
CA PHE A 23 -8.23 3.66 10.96
C PHE A 23 -9.03 2.55 11.62
N LYS A 24 -10.28 2.39 11.18
CA LYS A 24 -11.04 1.17 11.41
C LYS A 24 -10.71 0.22 10.27
N CYS A 25 -10.15 -0.93 10.61
CA CYS A 25 -9.69 -1.91 9.65
C CYS A 25 -10.53 -3.19 9.74
N LYS A 26 -10.87 -3.74 8.58
CA LYS A 26 -11.27 -5.12 8.44
C LYS A 26 -10.00 -5.98 8.43
N TRP A 27 -9.78 -6.67 9.54
CA TRP A 27 -8.60 -7.51 9.73
C TRP A 27 -8.73 -8.88 9.06
N VAL A 28 -7.64 -9.29 8.42
CA VAL A 28 -7.41 -10.64 7.93
C VAL A 28 -7.20 -11.57 9.13
N ASN A 29 -7.69 -12.81 9.03
CA ASN A 29 -7.45 -13.80 10.08
C ASN A 29 -5.97 -14.21 10.07
N VAL A 30 -5.23 -13.88 11.12
CA VAL A 30 -3.77 -14.13 11.19
C VAL A 30 -3.43 -15.63 11.19
N ASN A 31 -4.32 -16.49 11.67
CA ASN A 31 -4.05 -17.93 11.81
C ASN A 31 -4.16 -18.69 10.50
N ASN A 32 -5.03 -18.27 9.58
CA ASN A 32 -5.31 -19.00 8.34
C ASN A 32 -5.41 -18.13 7.08
N GLY A 33 -5.36 -16.81 7.23
CA GLY A 33 -5.44 -15.84 6.14
C GLY A 33 -4.12 -15.20 5.77
N VAL A 34 -3.00 -15.61 6.39
CA VAL A 34 -1.65 -15.11 6.09
C VAL A 34 -0.67 -16.29 6.05
N TRP A 35 0.09 -16.38 4.96
CA TRP A 35 1.18 -17.35 4.81
C TRP A 35 2.31 -16.77 3.94
N ILE A 36 3.52 -17.33 4.08
CA ILE A 36 4.68 -16.94 3.29
C ILE A 36 5.01 -18.10 2.36
N ASP A 37 5.12 -17.83 1.07
CA ASP A 37 5.43 -18.85 0.08
C ASP A 37 6.93 -19.22 0.06
N ARG A 38 7.32 -20.11 -0.86
CA ARG A 38 8.71 -20.56 -1.00
C ARG A 38 9.65 -19.48 -1.53
N LEU A 39 9.12 -18.48 -2.23
CA LEU A 39 9.88 -17.36 -2.81
C LEU A 39 10.02 -16.20 -1.82
N GLY A 40 9.31 -16.27 -0.69
CA GLY A 40 9.30 -15.29 0.38
C GLY A 40 8.24 -14.21 0.24
N PHE A 41 7.29 -14.37 -0.69
CA PHE A 41 6.14 -13.47 -0.80
C PHE A 41 5.17 -13.71 0.36
N THR A 42 4.62 -12.61 0.89
CA THR A 42 3.50 -12.70 1.82
C THR A 42 2.19 -12.76 1.05
N LEU A 43 1.50 -13.87 1.19
CA LEU A 43 0.20 -14.12 0.60
C LEU A 43 -0.88 -13.93 1.68
N VAL A 44 -1.94 -13.23 1.29
CA VAL A 44 -2.99 -12.75 2.18
C VAL A 44 -4.35 -13.07 1.57
N ASP A 45 -5.20 -13.77 2.32
CA ASP A 45 -6.62 -13.90 1.98
C ASP A 45 -7.35 -12.69 2.56
N VAL A 46 -7.51 -11.65 1.73
CA VAL A 46 -8.17 -10.38 2.07
C VAL A 46 -9.65 -10.58 2.42
N ASN A 47 -10.25 -11.69 2.00
CA ASN A 47 -11.64 -12.03 2.32
C ASN A 47 -11.77 -12.80 3.63
N SER A 48 -10.68 -13.43 4.10
CA SER A 48 -10.66 -14.03 5.43
C SER A 48 -10.93 -12.96 6.47
N ARG A 49 -11.91 -13.22 7.34
CA ARG A 49 -12.30 -12.29 8.38
C ARG A 49 -11.76 -12.80 9.71
N SER A 50 -10.94 -11.99 10.36
CA SER A 50 -10.74 -12.14 11.80
C SER A 50 -12.00 -11.63 12.51
N PHE A 51 -12.56 -12.44 13.41
CA PHE A 51 -13.46 -11.94 14.43
C PHE A 51 -12.57 -11.53 15.60
N GLY A 52 -12.20 -10.26 15.66
CA GLY A 52 -11.36 -9.70 16.71
C GLY A 52 -12.02 -8.46 17.30
N ASP A 53 -11.91 -8.32 18.61
CA ASP A 53 -12.60 -7.30 19.40
C ASP A 53 -12.12 -5.86 19.14
N GLU A 54 -10.95 -5.68 18.51
CA GLU A 54 -10.32 -4.38 18.27
C GLU A 54 -10.09 -4.08 16.77
N PRO A 55 -10.95 -3.29 16.12
CA PRO A 55 -10.81 -2.93 14.71
C PRO A 55 -9.96 -1.68 14.48
N PHE A 56 -9.59 -0.92 15.52
CA PHE A 56 -8.92 0.37 15.34
C PHE A 56 -7.40 0.30 15.49
N ILE A 57 -6.70 1.08 14.66
CA ILE A 57 -5.27 1.40 14.80
C ILE A 57 -5.05 2.89 14.63
N MET A 58 -3.98 3.43 15.20
CA MET A 58 -3.54 4.78 14.84
C MET A 58 -2.88 4.77 13.45
N ALA A 59 -3.03 5.86 12.69
CA ALA A 59 -2.47 5.93 11.35
C ALA A 59 -0.92 5.84 11.34
N ASP A 60 -0.26 6.32 12.39
CA ASP A 60 1.20 6.28 12.56
C ASP A 60 1.76 4.86 12.74
N GLN A 61 0.92 3.93 13.20
CA GLN A 61 1.24 2.51 13.34
C GLN A 61 1.04 1.74 12.04
N ALA A 62 0.33 2.32 11.06
CA ALA A 62 0.00 1.66 9.81
C ALA A 62 1.15 1.76 8.79
N LYS A 63 1.27 0.73 7.96
CA LYS A 63 2.08 0.76 6.74
C LYS A 63 1.19 0.44 5.55
N GLN A 64 1.26 1.27 4.51
CA GLN A 64 0.50 1.02 3.29
C GLN A 64 1.06 -0.20 2.55
N VAL A 65 0.15 -1.08 2.14
CA VAL A 65 0.42 -2.23 1.28
C VAL A 65 -0.61 -2.28 0.16
N PHE A 66 -0.25 -2.88 -0.96
CA PHE A 66 -1.11 -3.19 -2.09
C PHE A 66 -1.34 -4.70 -2.15
N TYR A 67 -2.56 -5.12 -2.47
CA TYR A 67 -2.88 -6.52 -2.65
C TYR A 67 -3.07 -6.80 -4.14
N ILE A 68 -2.27 -7.72 -4.70
CA ILE A 68 -2.42 -8.20 -6.08
C ILE A 68 -2.96 -9.61 -6.03
N THR A 69 -4.14 -9.84 -6.61
CA THR A 69 -4.74 -11.18 -6.69
C THR A 69 -3.84 -12.13 -7.47
N ASP A 70 -3.57 -13.28 -6.87
CA ASP A 70 -2.85 -14.38 -7.51
C ASP A 70 -3.68 -14.95 -8.67
N GLN A 71 -3.04 -15.10 -9.83
CA GLN A 71 -3.69 -15.57 -11.05
C GLN A 71 -3.92 -17.09 -11.04
N GLU A 72 -3.07 -17.86 -10.35
CA GLU A 72 -3.22 -19.30 -10.19
C GLU A 72 -4.27 -19.63 -9.12
N ASN A 73 -4.27 -18.89 -8.01
CA ASN A 73 -5.24 -19.08 -6.94
C ASN A 73 -5.85 -17.77 -6.44
N LYS A 74 -7.04 -17.44 -6.96
CA LYS A 74 -7.78 -16.21 -6.64
C LYS A 74 -8.19 -16.06 -5.16
N MET A 75 -8.03 -17.09 -4.33
CA MET A 75 -8.21 -16.97 -2.88
C MET A 75 -7.12 -16.11 -2.23
N TRP A 76 -5.92 -16.08 -2.83
CA TRP A 76 -4.77 -15.38 -2.29
C TRP A 76 -4.47 -14.10 -3.04
N SER A 77 -3.97 -13.11 -2.31
CA SER A 77 -3.35 -11.91 -2.87
C SER A 77 -1.94 -11.74 -2.32
N VAL A 78 -1.00 -11.37 -3.18
CA VAL A 78 0.36 -10.96 -2.76
C VAL A 78 0.28 -9.57 -2.14
N ALA A 79 0.79 -9.43 -0.91
CA ALA A 79 0.90 -8.13 -0.24
C ALA A 79 2.24 -7.46 -0.58
N LEU A 80 2.17 -6.33 -1.28
CA LEU A 80 3.31 -5.52 -1.67
C LEU A 80 3.38 -4.26 -0.82
N GLN A 81 4.54 -3.99 -0.22
CA GLN A 81 4.71 -2.75 0.54
C GLN A 81 4.79 -1.55 -0.40
N GLY A 82 3.97 -0.52 -0.16
CA GLY A 82 4.06 0.72 -0.92
C GLY A 82 5.38 1.45 -0.70
N LYS A 83 5.86 2.19 -1.71
CA LYS A 83 6.93 3.18 -1.52
C LYS A 83 6.38 4.28 -0.61
N ARG A 84 7.13 4.69 0.41
CA ARG A 84 6.79 5.89 1.17
C ARG A 84 6.98 7.09 0.26
N VAL A 85 5.90 7.75 -0.14
CA VAL A 85 5.99 9.11 -0.65
C VAL A 85 6.23 9.97 0.59
N ILE A 86 7.50 10.31 0.82
CA ILE A 86 7.83 11.50 1.61
C ILE A 86 7.45 12.65 0.68
N ASP A 87 6.59 13.58 1.12
CA ASP A 87 6.29 14.79 0.34
C ASP A 87 7.61 15.41 -0.11
N ILE A 88 7.86 15.34 -1.42
CA ILE A 88 8.96 16.04 -2.04
C ILE A 88 8.42 17.44 -2.27
N ASP A 89 8.61 18.32 -1.28
CA ASP A 89 8.86 19.71 -1.63
C ASP A 89 10.09 19.67 -2.53
N GLU A 90 9.88 19.99 -3.81
CA GLU A 90 10.95 20.11 -4.80
C GLU A 90 11.94 21.18 -4.33
N GLU A 91 13.03 20.75 -3.69
CA GLU A 91 14.40 21.28 -3.81
C GLU A 91 15.22 20.81 -2.61
N MET A 92 16.09 19.81 -2.85
CA MET A 92 17.53 19.88 -2.56
C MET A 92 18.10 18.45 -2.52
N ASN A 93 18.89 18.18 -3.55
CA ASN A 93 19.81 17.05 -3.63
C ASN A 93 20.75 17.03 -2.41
N SER A 94 20.55 16.08 -1.48
CA SER A 94 21.64 15.50 -0.71
C SER A 94 21.23 14.14 -0.18
N ASN A 95 21.86 13.08 -0.70
CA ASN A 95 22.38 11.88 -0.04
C ASN A 95 21.73 11.31 1.26
N TYR A 96 20.45 11.55 1.53
CA TYR A 96 19.71 10.88 2.60
C TYR A 96 19.03 9.67 1.97
N GLY A 97 19.65 8.52 2.22
CA GLY A 97 19.29 7.25 1.62
C GLY A 97 17.79 7.06 1.52
N ILE A 98 17.31 7.00 0.27
CA ILE A 98 16.11 6.24 -0.04
C ILE A 98 16.30 4.92 0.71
N PRO A 99 15.47 4.60 1.73
CA PRO A 99 15.57 3.29 2.35
C PRO A 99 15.29 2.35 1.19
N LYS A 100 16.33 1.62 0.76
CA LYS A 100 16.19 0.55 -0.23
C LYS A 100 14.97 -0.23 0.22
N SER A 101 13.90 -0.18 -0.57
CA SER A 101 12.72 -0.98 -0.31
C SER A 101 13.24 -2.39 -0.09
N THR A 102 13.09 -2.92 1.12
CA THR A 102 13.53 -4.29 1.41
C THR A 102 12.93 -5.17 0.34
N HIS A 103 13.79 -5.87 -0.41
CA HIS A 103 13.41 -6.76 -1.50
C HIS A 103 12.14 -7.51 -1.14
N PHE A 104 11.11 -7.38 -1.98
CA PHE A 104 9.77 -7.93 -1.76
C PHE A 104 9.79 -9.46 -1.59
N SER A 105 10.82 -10.09 -2.14
CA SER A 105 11.05 -11.53 -2.10
C SER A 105 12.39 -11.78 -1.42
N ARG A 106 12.36 -12.44 -0.25
CA ARG A 106 13.59 -12.81 0.46
C ARG A 106 14.41 -13.91 -0.23
N GLY A 107 13.87 -14.54 -1.29
CA GLY A 107 14.48 -15.66 -1.99
C GLY A 107 14.81 -15.46 -3.47
N LEU A 108 14.54 -14.29 -4.06
CA LEU A 108 14.91 -14.00 -5.44
C LEU A 108 16.26 -13.28 -5.54
N PRO A 109 17.07 -13.56 -6.59
CA PRO A 109 18.26 -12.78 -6.89
C PRO A 109 17.90 -11.33 -7.23
N ASP A 110 18.76 -10.40 -6.82
CA ASP A 110 18.64 -8.96 -7.08
C ASP A 110 18.85 -8.68 -8.58
N MET A 111 17.77 -8.43 -9.32
CA MET A 111 17.85 -8.11 -10.75
C MET A 111 18.16 -6.62 -10.98
N ASN A 112 19.25 -6.12 -10.41
CA ASN A 112 19.82 -4.86 -10.88
C ASN A 112 20.57 -5.14 -12.20
N GLU A 113 19.81 -5.36 -13.27
CA GLU A 113 20.35 -5.12 -14.61
C GLU A 113 20.35 -3.60 -14.80
N GLU A 114 21.50 -3.04 -15.19
CA GLU A 114 21.63 -1.62 -15.50
C GLU A 114 20.75 -1.35 -16.73
N ASP A 115 19.55 -0.80 -16.51
CA ASP A 115 18.68 -0.34 -17.59
C ASP A 115 19.41 0.79 -18.34
N GLU A 116 19.87 0.51 -19.55
CA GLU A 116 20.24 1.53 -20.54
C GLU A 116 19.07 2.51 -20.64
N ALA A 117 19.36 3.80 -20.44
CA ALA A 117 18.34 4.83 -20.31
C ALA A 117 17.57 5.03 -21.63
N ASP A 118 16.43 4.38 -21.79
CA ASP A 118 15.45 4.75 -22.80
C ASP A 118 14.83 6.09 -22.40
N ASN A 119 15.31 7.16 -23.04
CA ASN A 119 14.95 8.56 -22.80
C ASN A 119 13.54 8.94 -23.33
N GLU A 120 12.61 8.00 -23.45
CA GLU A 120 11.24 8.31 -23.84
C GLU A 120 10.35 8.52 -22.61
N ARG A 121 10.17 9.81 -22.27
CA ARG A 121 9.17 10.29 -21.32
C ARG A 121 7.78 9.79 -21.76
N GLY A 122 7.29 8.73 -21.12
CA GLY A 122 5.93 8.24 -21.25
C GLY A 122 4.91 9.19 -20.62
N ILE A 123 4.64 10.32 -21.26
CA ILE A 123 3.53 11.20 -20.89
C ILE A 123 2.25 10.56 -21.42
N ARG A 124 1.36 10.15 -20.52
CA ARG A 124 0.01 9.67 -20.86
C ARG A 124 -0.80 10.83 -21.45
N SER A 125 -1.22 10.70 -22.70
CA SER A 125 -1.88 11.75 -23.49
C SER A 125 -3.39 11.54 -23.67
N ASP A 126 -4.05 10.85 -22.74
CA ASP A 126 -5.45 10.43 -22.86
C ASP A 126 -6.38 11.04 -21.78
N HIS A 127 -6.11 12.25 -21.29
CA HIS A 127 -7.13 13.04 -20.58
C HIS A 127 -7.87 13.94 -21.58
N GLN A 128 -8.85 13.37 -22.29
CA GLN A 128 -9.98 14.15 -22.80
C GLN A 128 -11.07 14.14 -21.74
N GLU A 129 -10.88 14.93 -20.69
CA GLU A 129 -11.99 15.25 -19.78
C GLU A 129 -12.96 16.18 -20.52
N GLY A 130 -14.23 15.75 -20.54
CA GLY A 130 -15.31 16.36 -21.30
C GLY A 130 -15.63 17.79 -20.88
N ILE A 131 -16.21 18.52 -21.82
CA ILE A 131 -16.72 19.89 -21.65
C ILE A 131 -17.87 19.85 -20.64
N TRP A 132 -17.76 20.60 -19.55
CA TRP A 132 -18.88 20.85 -18.63
C TRP A 132 -19.74 21.96 -19.22
N GLU A 133 -20.98 21.65 -19.59
CA GLU A 133 -21.97 22.67 -19.93
C GLU A 133 -22.55 23.25 -18.63
N ASP A 134 -22.35 24.55 -18.40
CA ASP A 134 -22.99 25.29 -17.32
C ASP A 134 -24.50 25.34 -17.57
N ILE A 135 -25.28 24.62 -16.74
CA ILE A 135 -26.74 24.75 -16.72
C ILE A 135 -27.09 25.92 -15.80
N THR A 136 -27.27 27.11 -16.38
CA THR A 136 -27.96 28.22 -15.70
C THR A 136 -29.46 27.92 -15.60
N LEU A 137 -30.01 28.02 -14.37
CA LEU A 137 -31.45 28.03 -14.07
C LEU A 137 -32.14 29.29 -14.59
#